data_AF-A0A940REM1-F1
#
_entry.id   AF-A0A940REM1-F1
#
_cell.length_a   1.000
_cell.length_b   1.000
_cell.length_c   1.000
_cell.angle_alpha   90.00
_cell.angle_beta   90.00
_cell.angle_gamma   90.00
#
_symmetry.space_group_name_H-M   'P 1'
#
loop_
_entity.id
_entity.type
_entity.pdbx_description
1 polymer ?
#
loop_
_entity_poly.entity_id
_entity_poly.type
_entity_poly.pdbx_seq_one_letter_code
_entity_poly.pdbx_strand_id
1 'polypeptide(L)'
;MDRKIERKRWSKKRVLSIAGIAGIVLLIAASIYFTSGKSKLNVDPERITVSEVKNGPFQEFIPVNGVVLPVTTIYLDAVEGGRVEEKYVEDGSFVKKGQPLLRLSNTDIELSLVNQQTQVYNLLTQMQISRNAAQQNTVNKLNQMTDVQSQLKEAKRVYDLNKYLYEQKAIGLQEFKQSENNYSYLVNKTKLTEQLLQQDSLSNSQQVSQAQQSYKGSQNALNVMRKKVGDLIVRAPIDGQLTSLDVEIGQSKNKGERLGQVDVLSGYKVRVDVDEHYLS
;
A
#
# COMPACT_ATOMS: atom_id res chain seq x y z
N MET A 1 -107.59 29.05 112.64
CA MET A 1 -107.65 27.61 112.31
C MET A 1 -107.12 27.49 110.88
N ASP A 2 -105.84 27.26 110.58
CA ASP A 2 -104.76 26.42 111.11
C ASP A 2 -104.82 24.94 110.67
N ARG A 3 -104.16 24.65 109.53
CA ARG A 3 -103.27 23.48 109.32
C ARG A 3 -102.56 23.55 107.95
N LYS A 4 -101.23 23.43 107.99
CA LYS A 4 -100.26 23.45 106.88
C LYS A 4 -99.80 22.00 106.63
N ILE A 5 -99.82 21.48 105.39
CA ILE A 5 -99.25 20.15 105.04
C ILE A 5 -98.50 20.21 103.70
N GLU A 6 -97.27 19.66 103.71
CA GLU A 6 -96.16 19.88 102.78
C GLU A 6 -96.13 18.97 101.53
N ARG A 7 -95.51 19.48 100.45
CA ARG A 7 -95.28 18.80 99.15
C ARG A 7 -94.05 17.89 99.18
N LYS A 8 -94.22 16.57 98.97
CA LYS A 8 -93.13 15.59 98.83
C LYS A 8 -92.54 15.62 97.40
N ARG A 9 -91.34 16.22 97.24
CA ARG A 9 -90.78 16.66 95.94
C ARG A 9 -90.21 15.55 95.02
N TRP A 10 -90.02 14.30 95.45
CA TRP A 10 -89.43 13.24 94.60
C TRP A 10 -90.11 11.88 94.80
N SER A 11 -90.70 11.32 93.72
CA SER A 11 -91.34 10.00 93.66
C SER A 11 -90.31 8.90 93.42
N LYS A 12 -90.43 7.73 94.09
CA LYS A 12 -89.55 6.55 93.88
C LYS A 12 -89.41 6.14 92.41
N LYS A 13 -90.42 6.45 91.57
CA LYS A 13 -90.38 6.19 90.12
C LYS A 13 -89.36 7.06 89.35
N ARG A 14 -89.08 8.30 89.79
CA ARG A 14 -88.08 9.19 89.15
C ARG A 14 -86.64 8.76 89.41
N VAL A 15 -86.36 8.23 90.60
CA VAL A 15 -85.01 7.76 90.95
C VAL A 15 -84.65 6.52 90.13
N LEU A 16 -85.61 5.60 89.94
CA LEU A 16 -85.45 4.41 89.12
C LEU A 16 -85.23 4.73 87.63
N SER A 17 -85.91 5.74 87.08
CA SER A 17 -85.69 6.17 85.69
C SER A 17 -84.32 6.82 85.48
N ILE A 18 -83.82 7.60 86.44
CA ILE A 18 -82.49 8.23 86.36
C ILE A 18 -81.39 7.17 86.45
N ALA A 19 -81.54 6.18 87.33
CA ALA A 19 -80.60 5.05 87.43
C ALA A 19 -80.56 4.21 86.14
N GLY A 20 -81.72 3.97 85.50
CA GLY A 20 -81.80 3.28 84.21
C GLY A 20 -81.09 4.02 83.08
N ILE A 21 -81.30 5.34 82.98
CA ILE A 21 -80.62 6.18 81.99
C ILE A 21 -79.11 6.20 82.24
N ALA A 22 -78.68 6.34 83.48
CA ALA A 22 -77.26 6.32 83.84
C ALA A 22 -76.60 4.98 83.48
N GLY A 23 -77.28 3.85 83.70
CA GLY A 23 -76.79 2.53 83.31
C GLY A 23 -76.62 2.37 81.80
N ILE A 24 -77.54 2.91 81.00
CA ILE A 24 -77.46 2.88 79.53
C ILE A 24 -76.28 3.73 79.03
N VAL A 25 -76.07 4.92 79.59
CA VAL A 25 -74.96 5.81 79.21
C VAL A 25 -73.61 5.14 79.52
N LEU A 26 -73.50 4.44 80.66
CA LEU A 26 -72.30 3.71 81.05
C LEU A 26 -71.99 2.55 80.10
N LEU A 27 -73.03 1.81 79.65
CA LEU A 27 -72.88 0.75 78.66
C LEU A 27 -72.42 1.28 77.29
N ILE A 28 -72.95 2.43 76.85
CA ILE A 28 -72.55 3.05 75.58
C ILE A 28 -71.09 3.51 75.66
N ALA A 29 -70.69 4.15 76.76
CA ALA A 29 -69.31 4.58 76.96
C ALA A 29 -68.32 3.40 76.97
N ALA A 30 -68.68 2.29 77.65
CA ALA A 30 -67.88 1.07 77.65
C ALA A 30 -67.77 0.47 76.24
N SER A 31 -68.87 0.40 75.50
CA SER A 31 -68.89 -0.11 74.12
C SER A 31 -67.95 0.67 73.19
N ILE A 32 -67.95 2.00 73.28
CA ILE A 32 -67.08 2.86 72.45
C ILE A 32 -65.60 2.68 72.83
N TYR A 33 -65.29 2.54 74.12
CA TYR A 33 -63.91 2.34 74.58
C TYR A 33 -63.34 0.99 74.13
N PHE A 34 -64.12 -0.10 74.22
CA PHE A 34 -63.69 -1.42 73.77
C PHE A 34 -63.69 -1.58 72.25
N THR A 35 -64.53 -0.84 71.52
CA THR A 35 -64.63 -0.92 70.05
C THR A 35 -63.63 0.00 69.32
N SER A 36 -63.04 1.00 69.98
CA SER A 36 -62.09 1.95 69.36
C SER A 36 -60.67 1.39 69.14
N GLY A 37 -60.53 0.07 68.99
CA GLY A 37 -59.27 -0.57 68.64
C GLY A 37 -58.91 -0.29 67.18
N LYS A 38 -57.95 0.63 66.95
CA LYS A 38 -57.37 0.91 65.62
C LYS A 38 -56.88 -0.40 64.97
N SER A 39 -57.35 -0.68 63.75
CA SER A 39 -56.99 -1.87 62.97
C SER A 39 -55.47 -2.03 62.87
N LYS A 40 -54.94 -3.12 63.43
CA LYS A 40 -53.56 -3.57 63.25
C LYS A 40 -53.59 -4.74 62.27
N LEU A 41 -52.92 -4.60 61.13
CA LEU A 41 -52.74 -5.69 60.19
C LEU A 41 -51.65 -6.62 60.75
N ASN A 42 -52.07 -7.75 61.29
CA ASN A 42 -51.16 -8.77 61.81
C ASN A 42 -50.66 -9.60 60.61
N VAL A 43 -49.43 -9.34 60.18
CA VAL A 43 -48.81 -10.09 59.08
C VAL A 43 -47.88 -11.14 59.67
N ASP A 44 -48.02 -12.36 59.17
CA ASP A 44 -47.18 -13.50 59.54
C ASP A 44 -45.72 -13.24 59.13
N PRO A 45 -44.76 -13.16 60.07
CA PRO A 45 -43.36 -12.87 59.77
C PRO A 45 -42.72 -13.89 58.82
N GLU A 46 -43.20 -15.13 58.80
CA GLU A 46 -42.69 -16.19 57.92
C GLU A 46 -43.10 -15.97 56.45
N ARG A 47 -44.10 -15.11 56.20
CA ARG A 47 -44.54 -14.72 54.86
C ARG A 47 -43.86 -13.46 54.35
N ILE A 48 -42.93 -12.88 55.12
CA ILE A 48 -42.22 -11.65 54.76
C ILE A 48 -40.72 -11.89 54.79
N THR A 49 -40.09 -11.87 53.61
CA THR A 49 -38.64 -11.89 53.50
C THR A 49 -38.09 -10.48 53.68
N VAL A 50 -37.42 -10.21 54.80
CA VAL A 50 -36.73 -8.95 55.06
C VAL A 50 -35.22 -9.18 54.89
N SER A 51 -34.62 -8.48 53.94
CA SER A 51 -33.18 -8.55 53.65
C SER A 51 -32.50 -7.22 53.95
N GLU A 52 -31.27 -7.28 54.46
CA GLU A 52 -30.44 -6.11 54.75
C GLU A 52 -29.96 -5.45 53.44
N VAL A 53 -30.23 -4.16 53.26
CA VAL A 53 -29.74 -3.39 52.10
C VAL A 53 -28.30 -2.97 52.36
N LYS A 54 -27.39 -3.35 51.47
CA LYS A 54 -25.97 -2.97 51.51
C LYS A 54 -25.62 -2.13 50.29
N ASN A 55 -24.95 -1.01 50.52
CA ASN A 55 -24.35 -0.24 49.45
C ASN A 55 -23.08 -0.95 48.97
N GLY A 56 -23.02 -1.24 47.67
CA GLY A 56 -21.88 -1.86 47.01
C GLY A 56 -21.88 -1.55 45.52
N PRO A 57 -20.79 -1.86 44.79
CA PRO A 57 -20.74 -1.67 43.35
C PRO A 57 -21.80 -2.55 42.67
N PHE A 58 -22.74 -1.93 41.96
CA PHE A 58 -23.68 -2.62 41.08
C PHE A 58 -23.04 -2.74 39.70
N GLN A 59 -22.78 -3.97 39.26
CA GLN A 59 -22.18 -4.26 37.97
C GLN A 59 -23.24 -4.88 37.05
N GLU A 60 -23.61 -4.15 36.01
CA GLU A 60 -24.49 -4.62 34.95
C GLU A 60 -23.64 -5.18 33.80
N PHE A 61 -23.93 -6.39 33.37
CA PHE A 61 -23.22 -7.05 32.28
C PHE A 61 -24.22 -7.41 31.19
N ILE A 62 -23.82 -7.19 29.94
CA ILE A 62 -24.62 -7.56 28.77
C ILE A 62 -23.86 -8.68 28.04
N PRO A 63 -24.43 -9.89 27.93
CA PRO A 63 -23.80 -10.95 27.16
C PRO A 63 -23.86 -10.60 25.67
N VAL A 64 -22.68 -10.48 25.05
CA VAL A 64 -22.53 -10.11 23.64
C VAL A 64 -21.72 -11.16 22.90
N ASN A 65 -22.15 -11.50 21.69
CA ASN A 65 -21.41 -12.40 20.80
C ASN A 65 -20.41 -11.58 19.98
N GLY A 66 -19.14 -11.98 20.01
CA GLY A 66 -18.08 -11.34 19.25
C GLY A 66 -17.45 -12.27 18.22
N VAL A 67 -16.97 -11.70 17.12
CA VAL A 67 -16.18 -12.41 16.12
C VAL A 67 -14.70 -12.15 16.37
N VAL A 68 -13.92 -13.22 16.50
CA VAL A 68 -12.46 -13.15 16.65
C VAL A 68 -11.85 -12.93 15.27
N LEU A 69 -11.11 -11.84 15.10
CA LEU A 69 -10.43 -11.48 13.87
C LEU A 69 -8.92 -11.39 14.11
N PRO A 70 -8.08 -11.70 13.10
CA PRO A 70 -6.66 -11.40 13.14
C PRO A 70 -6.43 -9.89 13.35
N VAL A 71 -5.33 -9.55 14.04
CA VAL A 71 -4.95 -8.15 14.20
C VAL A 71 -4.68 -7.50 12.83
N THR A 72 -3.92 -8.20 11.98
CA THR A 72 -3.53 -7.76 10.64
C THR A 72 -3.81 -8.87 9.62
N THR A 73 -4.46 -8.49 8.52
CA THR A 73 -4.73 -9.34 7.36
C THR A 73 -4.17 -8.65 6.13
N ILE A 74 -3.39 -9.36 5.32
CA ILE A 74 -2.89 -8.86 4.04
C ILE A 74 -3.47 -9.70 2.92
N TYR A 75 -4.14 -9.03 1.98
CA TYR A 75 -4.70 -9.69 0.80
C TYR A 75 -3.62 -10.10 -0.19
N LEU A 76 -3.80 -11.27 -0.77
CA LEU A 76 -2.99 -11.81 -1.85
C LEU A 76 -3.73 -11.60 -3.15
N ASP A 77 -3.29 -10.61 -3.93
CA ASP A 77 -3.87 -10.31 -5.24
C ASP A 77 -2.90 -10.72 -6.35
N ALA A 78 -3.43 -11.17 -7.49
CA ALA A 78 -2.65 -11.52 -8.67
C ALA A 78 -2.05 -10.26 -9.32
N VAL A 79 -0.75 -10.00 -9.10
CA VAL A 79 -0.08 -8.82 -9.70
C VAL A 79 -0.10 -8.88 -11.23
N GLU A 80 0.05 -10.07 -11.79
CA GLU A 80 -0.15 -10.36 -13.20
C GLU A 80 -1.15 -11.52 -13.35
N GLY A 81 -2.02 -11.43 -14.36
CA GLY A 81 -3.00 -12.47 -14.64
C GLY A 81 -2.36 -13.69 -15.29
N GLY A 82 -3.02 -14.85 -15.21
CA GLY A 82 -2.53 -16.08 -15.80
C GLY A 82 -3.37 -17.29 -15.38
N ARG A 83 -3.06 -18.44 -15.96
CA ARG A 83 -3.67 -19.71 -15.60
C ARG A 83 -2.88 -20.37 -14.47
N VAL A 84 -3.57 -20.79 -13.42
CA VAL A 84 -2.95 -21.52 -12.30
C VAL A 84 -2.35 -22.81 -12.82
N GLU A 85 -1.03 -22.93 -12.71
CA GLU A 85 -0.29 -24.11 -13.17
C GLU A 85 0.02 -25.04 -11.99
N GLU A 86 0.46 -24.47 -10.86
CA GLU A 86 0.83 -25.23 -9.67
C GLU A 86 0.34 -24.52 -8.40
N LYS A 87 -0.11 -25.31 -7.42
CA LYS A 87 -0.40 -24.87 -6.05
C LYS A 87 0.61 -25.54 -5.12
N TYR A 88 1.43 -24.75 -4.42
CA TYR A 88 2.49 -25.26 -3.53
C TYR A 88 2.04 -25.44 -2.10
N VAL A 89 0.99 -24.73 -1.69
CA VAL A 89 0.51 -24.67 -0.31
C VAL A 89 -1.01 -24.73 -0.29
N GLU A 90 -1.57 -25.45 0.67
CA GLU A 90 -3.01 -25.57 0.88
C GLU A 90 -3.55 -24.49 1.82
N ASP A 91 -4.84 -24.19 1.71
CA ASP A 91 -5.54 -23.28 2.62
C ASP A 91 -5.39 -23.72 4.09
N GLY A 92 -5.24 -22.76 4.99
CA GLY A 92 -5.00 -22.99 6.42
C GLY A 92 -3.54 -23.28 6.79
N SER A 93 -2.62 -23.41 5.83
CA SER A 93 -1.21 -23.66 6.10
C SER A 93 -0.47 -22.42 6.65
N PHE A 94 0.53 -22.65 7.50
CA PHE A 94 1.45 -21.60 7.94
C PHE A 94 2.50 -21.33 6.87
N VAL A 95 2.70 -20.06 6.54
CA VAL A 95 3.61 -19.61 5.49
C VAL A 95 4.59 -18.59 6.04
N LYS A 96 5.79 -18.59 5.48
CA LYS A 96 6.83 -17.59 5.76
C LYS A 96 6.90 -16.55 4.65
N LYS A 97 7.33 -15.33 4.99
CA LYS A 97 7.56 -14.24 4.05
C LYS A 97 8.47 -14.69 2.90
N GLY A 98 7.99 -14.48 1.68
CA GLY A 98 8.68 -14.86 0.44
C GLY A 98 8.48 -16.31 0.00
N GLN A 99 7.83 -17.15 0.80
CA GLN A 99 7.51 -18.53 0.44
C GLN A 99 6.56 -18.54 -0.77
N PRO A 100 6.86 -19.30 -1.83
CA PRO A 100 5.98 -19.44 -2.97
C PRO A 100 4.70 -20.20 -2.57
N LEU A 101 3.55 -19.67 -2.97
CA LEU A 101 2.23 -20.21 -2.63
C LEU A 101 1.59 -20.91 -3.83
N LEU A 102 1.66 -20.28 -5.00
CA LEU A 102 1.19 -20.82 -6.28
C LEU A 102 1.97 -20.21 -7.44
N ARG A 103 1.89 -20.87 -8.59
CA ARG A 103 2.51 -20.45 -9.85
C ARG A 103 1.45 -20.27 -10.92
N LEU A 104 1.41 -19.09 -11.51
CA LEU A 104 0.61 -18.77 -12.68
C LEU A 104 1.46 -18.96 -13.95
N SER A 105 0.79 -19.33 -15.03
CA SER A 105 1.34 -19.42 -16.38
C SER A 105 0.69 -18.36 -17.26
N ASN A 106 1.51 -17.59 -17.98
CA ASN A 106 1.04 -16.59 -18.93
C ASN A 106 2.00 -16.52 -20.12
N THR A 107 1.59 -17.13 -21.22
CA THR A 107 2.36 -17.19 -22.47
C THR A 107 2.61 -15.81 -23.07
N ASP A 108 1.72 -14.84 -22.87
CA ASP A 108 1.87 -13.49 -23.41
C ASP A 108 2.98 -12.72 -22.68
N ILE A 109 3.11 -12.93 -21.37
CA ILE A 109 4.19 -12.33 -20.57
C ILE A 109 5.53 -12.97 -20.91
N GLU A 110 5.56 -14.30 -21.08
CA GLU A 110 6.76 -15.02 -21.53
C GLU A 110 7.20 -14.55 -22.93
N LEU A 111 6.26 -14.45 -23.88
CA LEU A 111 6.54 -13.94 -25.22
C LEU A 111 7.03 -12.49 -25.17
N SER A 112 6.41 -11.65 -24.34
CA SER A 112 6.86 -10.26 -24.13
C SER A 112 8.28 -10.19 -23.56
N LEU A 113 8.65 -11.11 -22.66
CA LEU A 113 10.02 -11.21 -22.15
C LEU A 113 10.99 -11.59 -23.28
N VAL A 114 10.67 -12.58 -24.10
CA VAL A 114 11.50 -13.01 -25.24
C VAL A 114 11.68 -11.88 -26.26
N ASN A 115 10.60 -11.16 -26.58
CA ASN A 115 10.65 -10.00 -27.47
C ASN A 115 11.55 -8.90 -26.90
N GLN A 116 11.43 -8.60 -25.60
CA GLN A 116 12.29 -7.61 -24.95
C GLN A 116 13.76 -8.04 -24.90
N GLN A 117 14.04 -9.34 -24.69
CA GLN A 117 15.40 -9.88 -24.78
C GLN A 117 15.96 -9.72 -26.20
N THR A 118 15.17 -10.07 -27.21
CA THR A 118 15.54 -9.91 -28.62
C THR A 118 15.84 -8.45 -28.96
N GLN A 119 15.05 -7.52 -28.45
CA GLN A 119 15.30 -6.09 -28.63
C GLN A 119 16.65 -5.64 -28.03
N VAL A 120 17.00 -6.13 -26.84
CA VAL A 120 18.32 -5.87 -26.23
C VAL A 120 19.45 -6.45 -27.10
N TYR A 121 19.30 -7.68 -27.61
CA TYR A 121 20.28 -8.29 -28.51
C TYR A 121 20.44 -7.52 -29.81
N ASN A 122 19.34 -7.08 -30.44
CA ASN A 122 19.37 -6.29 -31.66
C ASN A 122 20.10 -4.95 -31.44
N LEU A 123 19.85 -4.27 -30.32
CA LEU A 123 20.55 -3.04 -29.97
C LEU A 123 22.05 -3.27 -29.75
N LEU A 124 22.43 -4.37 -29.10
CA LEU A 124 23.83 -4.73 -28.91
C LEU A 124 24.53 -4.97 -30.26
N THR A 125 23.89 -5.73 -31.15
CA THR A 125 24.39 -6.00 -32.51
C THR A 125 24.51 -4.71 -33.31
N GLN A 126 23.48 -3.84 -33.27
CA GLN A 126 23.50 -2.55 -33.96
C GLN A 126 24.62 -1.64 -33.44
N MET A 127 24.88 -1.64 -32.13
CA MET A 127 25.98 -0.91 -31.52
C MET A 127 27.34 -1.44 -32.02
N GLN A 128 27.51 -2.75 -32.14
CA GLN A 128 28.72 -3.36 -32.67
C GLN A 128 28.95 -2.99 -34.15
N ILE A 129 27.91 -3.08 -34.98
CA ILE A 129 27.97 -2.69 -36.40
C ILE A 129 28.34 -1.21 -36.53
N SER A 130 27.68 -0.34 -35.76
CA SER A 130 27.96 1.10 -35.75
C SER A 130 29.39 1.40 -35.31
N ARG A 131 29.92 0.69 -34.31
CA ARG A 131 31.29 0.87 -33.84
C ARG A 131 32.30 0.44 -34.89
N ASN A 132 32.08 -0.71 -35.53
CA ASN A 132 32.93 -1.19 -36.61
C ASN A 132 32.93 -0.21 -37.81
N ALA A 133 31.76 0.30 -38.19
CA ALA A 133 31.64 1.29 -39.26
C ALA A 133 32.34 2.61 -38.91
N ALA A 134 32.18 3.10 -37.68
CA ALA A 134 32.89 4.28 -37.19
C ALA A 134 34.41 4.08 -37.21
N GLN A 135 34.90 2.94 -36.74
CA GLN A 135 36.32 2.60 -36.76
C GLN A 135 36.87 2.56 -38.19
N GLN A 136 36.16 1.93 -39.13
CA GLN A 136 36.57 1.90 -40.54
C GLN A 136 36.63 3.31 -41.14
N ASN A 137 35.65 4.17 -40.83
CA ASN A 137 35.64 5.56 -41.27
C ASN A 137 36.80 6.36 -40.69
N THR A 138 37.11 6.20 -39.41
CA THR A 138 38.28 6.82 -38.77
C THR A 138 39.58 6.37 -39.43
N VAL A 139 39.74 5.08 -39.71
CA VAL A 139 40.93 4.56 -40.42
C VAL A 139 41.08 5.19 -41.80
N ASN A 140 39.99 5.31 -42.58
CA ASN A 140 40.03 5.95 -43.88
C ASN A 140 40.44 7.44 -43.79
N LYS A 141 39.93 8.17 -42.79
CA LYS A 141 40.30 9.57 -42.53
C LYS A 141 41.77 9.72 -42.11
N LEU A 142 42.29 8.79 -41.31
CA LEU A 142 43.70 8.76 -40.92
C LEU A 142 44.63 8.50 -42.11
N ASN A 143 44.27 7.57 -42.99
CA ASN A 143 44.99 7.33 -44.24
C ASN A 143 45.00 8.60 -45.11
N GLN A 144 43.84 9.24 -45.30
CA GLN A 144 43.74 10.50 -46.04
C GLN A 144 44.60 11.61 -45.43
N MET A 145 44.64 11.74 -44.11
CA MET A 145 45.51 12.70 -43.43
C MET A 145 46.99 12.41 -43.69
N THR A 146 47.38 11.13 -43.63
CA THR A 146 48.75 10.68 -43.91
C THR A 146 49.17 11.02 -45.34
N ASP A 147 48.29 10.77 -46.31
CA ASP A 147 48.54 11.09 -47.73
C ASP A 147 48.67 12.60 -47.95
N VAL A 148 47.76 13.40 -47.37
CA VAL A 148 47.79 14.87 -47.49
C VAL A 148 49.04 15.45 -46.82
N GLN A 149 49.46 14.92 -45.66
CA GLN A 149 50.69 15.32 -45.00
C GLN A 149 51.94 15.00 -45.83
N SER A 150 51.98 13.81 -46.44
CA SER A 150 53.07 13.41 -47.35
C SER A 150 53.17 14.36 -48.55
N GLN A 151 52.04 14.67 -49.19
CA GLN A 151 51.95 15.61 -50.29
C GLN A 151 52.37 17.03 -49.87
N LEU A 152 51.92 17.51 -48.71
CA LEU A 152 52.31 18.81 -48.18
C LEU A 152 53.82 18.91 -47.94
N LYS A 153 54.42 17.86 -47.38
CA LYS A 153 55.87 17.80 -47.14
C LYS A 153 56.65 17.92 -48.45
N GLU A 154 56.20 17.22 -49.49
CA GLU A 154 56.81 17.29 -50.81
C GLU A 154 56.61 18.67 -51.46
N ALA A 155 55.39 19.19 -51.44
CA ALA A 155 55.10 20.52 -51.99
C ALA A 155 55.86 21.64 -51.29
N LYS A 156 56.07 21.52 -49.97
CA LYS A 156 56.91 22.44 -49.20
C LYS A 156 58.36 22.40 -49.67
N ARG A 157 58.93 21.19 -49.81
CA ARG A 157 60.29 20.99 -50.31
C ARG A 157 60.49 21.63 -51.69
N VAL A 158 59.54 21.40 -52.61
CA VAL A 158 59.57 21.97 -53.97
C VAL A 158 59.40 23.50 -53.95
N TYR A 159 58.49 24.02 -53.14
CA TYR A 159 58.31 25.47 -52.98
C TYR A 159 59.57 26.15 -52.44
N ASP A 160 60.17 25.61 -51.38
CA ASP A 160 61.39 26.15 -50.76
C ASP A 160 62.56 26.14 -51.77
N LEU A 161 62.69 25.06 -52.56
CA LEU A 161 63.66 24.95 -53.64
C LEU A 161 63.40 25.99 -54.75
N ASN A 162 62.17 26.06 -55.26
CA ASN A 162 61.82 26.98 -56.35
C ASN A 162 61.92 28.44 -55.93
N LYS A 163 61.64 28.75 -54.66
CA LYS A 163 61.86 30.08 -54.09
C LYS A 163 63.33 30.49 -54.22
N TYR A 164 64.26 29.62 -53.79
CA TYR A 164 65.68 29.86 -53.92
C TYR A 164 66.11 29.98 -55.40
N LEU A 165 65.67 29.08 -56.28
CA LEU A 165 66.02 29.12 -57.70
C LEU A 165 65.48 30.36 -58.41
N TYR A 166 64.29 30.85 -58.05
CA TYR A 166 63.71 32.08 -58.58
C TYR A 166 64.51 33.31 -58.14
N GLU A 167 64.94 33.37 -56.88
CA GLU A 167 65.85 34.41 -56.37
C GLU A 167 67.18 34.43 -57.13
N GLN A 168 67.68 33.25 -57.53
CA GLN A 168 68.86 33.09 -58.39
C GLN A 168 68.58 33.29 -59.90
N LYS A 169 67.35 33.65 -60.28
CA LYS A 169 66.89 33.82 -61.69
C LYS A 169 67.06 32.56 -62.57
N ALA A 170 67.07 31.37 -61.98
CA ALA A 170 67.25 30.09 -62.67
C ALA A 170 65.94 29.51 -63.23
N ILE A 171 64.78 29.91 -62.68
CA ILE A 171 63.45 29.49 -63.14
C ILE A 171 62.55 30.70 -63.43
N GLY A 172 61.48 30.50 -64.22
CA GLY A 172 60.50 31.54 -64.52
C GLY A 172 59.51 31.82 -63.40
N LEU A 173 58.89 33.01 -63.40
CA LEU A 173 57.86 33.41 -62.42
C LEU A 173 56.67 32.43 -62.39
N GLN A 174 56.25 31.92 -63.56
CA GLN A 174 55.14 30.99 -63.67
C GLN A 174 55.39 29.70 -62.88
N GLU A 175 56.61 29.17 -62.94
CA GLU A 175 56.99 27.92 -62.25
C GLU A 175 57.07 28.10 -60.73
N PHE A 176 57.63 29.23 -60.28
CA PHE A 176 57.58 29.61 -58.87
C PHE A 176 56.13 29.74 -58.37
N LYS A 177 55.28 30.48 -59.10
CA LYS A 177 53.86 30.67 -58.74
C LYS A 177 53.06 29.38 -58.73
N GLN A 178 53.34 28.45 -59.64
CA GLN A 178 52.73 27.11 -59.63
C GLN A 178 53.03 26.38 -58.31
N SER A 179 54.30 26.38 -57.87
CA SER A 179 54.71 25.74 -56.62
C SER A 179 54.13 26.41 -55.37
N GLU A 180 54.05 27.75 -55.35
CA GLU A 180 53.43 28.52 -54.27
C GLU A 180 51.94 28.21 -54.12
N ASN A 181 51.21 28.19 -55.24
CA ASN A 181 49.78 27.88 -55.25
C ASN A 181 49.51 26.44 -54.79
N ASN A 182 50.33 25.48 -55.25
CA ASN A 182 50.20 24.08 -54.84
C ASN A 182 50.49 23.89 -53.34
N TYR A 183 51.54 24.52 -52.82
CA TYR A 183 51.86 24.50 -51.39
C TYR A 183 50.72 25.11 -50.56
N SER A 184 50.24 26.30 -50.93
CA SER A 184 49.12 26.98 -50.25
C SER A 184 47.83 26.13 -50.26
N TYR A 185 47.52 25.51 -51.39
CA TYR A 185 46.38 24.58 -51.51
C TYR A 185 46.50 23.41 -50.53
N LEU A 186 47.66 22.76 -50.45
CA LEU A 186 47.88 21.61 -49.55
C LEU A 186 47.89 22.01 -48.07
N VAL A 187 48.35 23.22 -47.72
CA VAL A 187 48.22 23.76 -46.36
C VAL A 187 46.75 23.86 -45.95
N ASN A 188 45.92 24.47 -46.81
CA ASN A 188 44.50 24.61 -46.56
C ASN A 188 43.78 23.25 -46.50
N LYS A 189 44.15 22.32 -47.39
CA LYS A 189 43.61 20.95 -47.39
C LYS A 189 43.96 20.20 -46.11
N THR A 190 45.20 20.30 -45.63
CA THR A 190 45.65 19.67 -44.38
C THR A 190 44.85 20.19 -43.18
N LYS A 191 44.68 21.51 -43.09
CA LYS A 191 43.89 22.15 -42.03
C LYS A 191 42.44 21.67 -42.03
N LEU A 192 41.83 21.56 -43.21
CA LEU A 192 40.47 21.03 -43.36
C LEU A 192 40.38 19.56 -42.91
N THR A 193 41.32 18.72 -43.36
CA THR A 193 41.35 17.29 -42.96
C THR A 193 41.53 17.11 -41.46
N GLU A 194 42.36 17.94 -40.82
CA GLU A 194 42.53 17.95 -39.36
C GLU A 194 41.23 18.31 -38.63
N GLN A 195 40.52 19.35 -39.08
CA GLN A 195 39.22 19.73 -38.52
C GLN A 195 38.19 18.60 -38.64
N LEU A 196 38.14 17.92 -39.79
CA LEU A 196 37.25 16.77 -40.00
C LEU A 196 37.58 15.60 -39.07
N LEU A 197 38.86 15.38 -38.76
CA LEU A 197 39.30 14.34 -37.83
C LEU A 197 38.93 14.67 -36.38
N GLN A 198 39.06 15.95 -35.98
CA GLN A 198 38.60 16.40 -34.67
C GLN A 198 37.08 16.23 -34.53
N GLN A 199 36.31 16.62 -35.54
CA GLN A 199 34.86 16.45 -35.55
C GLN A 199 34.44 14.98 -35.55
N ASP A 200 35.20 14.09 -36.21
CA ASP A 200 34.97 12.64 -36.18
C ASP A 200 35.00 12.10 -34.75
N SER A 201 36.01 12.48 -33.97
CA SER A 201 36.16 12.02 -32.57
C SER A 201 34.97 12.44 -31.69
N LEU A 202 34.51 13.68 -31.83
CA LEU A 202 33.36 14.21 -31.11
C LEU A 202 32.07 13.48 -31.51
N SER A 203 31.84 13.34 -32.82
CA SER A 203 30.65 12.65 -33.35
C SER A 203 30.60 11.19 -32.90
N ASN A 204 31.73 10.48 -32.96
CA ASN A 204 31.83 9.08 -32.53
C ASN A 204 31.56 8.94 -31.04
N SER A 205 32.12 9.83 -30.21
CA SER A 205 31.87 9.81 -28.76
C SER A 205 30.39 10.03 -28.42
N GLN A 206 29.74 10.96 -29.12
CA GLN A 206 28.32 11.27 -28.95
C GLN A 206 27.44 10.08 -29.39
N GLN A 207 27.74 9.48 -30.53
CA GLN A 207 27.00 8.31 -31.04
C GLN A 207 27.12 7.10 -30.10
N VAL A 208 28.33 6.85 -29.56
CA VAL A 208 28.54 5.78 -28.58
C VAL A 208 27.75 6.06 -27.30
N SER A 209 27.75 7.31 -26.81
CA SER A 209 26.98 7.69 -25.62
C SER A 209 25.47 7.46 -25.83
N GLN A 210 24.92 7.87 -26.97
CA GLN A 210 23.51 7.66 -27.30
C GLN A 210 23.14 6.17 -27.43
N ALA A 211 24.00 5.38 -28.06
CA ALA A 211 23.82 3.94 -28.17
C ALA A 211 23.84 3.27 -26.79
N GLN A 212 24.76 3.66 -25.91
CA GLN A 212 24.84 3.17 -24.53
C GLN A 212 23.60 3.53 -23.71
N GLN A 213 23.09 4.76 -23.85
CA GLN A 213 21.86 5.19 -23.18
C GLN A 213 20.65 4.36 -23.65
N SER A 214 20.53 4.15 -24.96
CA SER A 214 19.46 3.32 -25.54
C SER A 214 19.54 1.86 -25.05
N TYR A 215 20.74 1.30 -25.03
CA TYR A 215 21.00 -0.05 -24.50
C TYR A 215 20.61 -0.14 -23.01
N LYS A 216 21.03 0.82 -22.18
CA LYS A 216 20.68 0.88 -20.75
C LYS A 216 19.18 0.99 -20.53
N GLY A 217 18.49 1.81 -21.33
CA GLY A 217 17.03 1.92 -21.31
C GLY A 217 16.35 0.58 -21.61
N SER A 218 16.78 -0.12 -22.66
CA SER A 218 16.25 -1.43 -23.03
C SER A 218 16.55 -2.51 -21.97
N GLN A 219 17.74 -2.45 -21.35
CA GLN A 219 18.12 -3.34 -20.25
C GLN A 219 17.24 -3.14 -19.01
N ASN A 220 16.88 -1.89 -18.69
CA ASN A 220 15.95 -1.59 -17.62
C ASN A 220 14.55 -2.14 -17.91
N ALA A 221 14.06 -1.95 -19.15
CA ALA A 221 12.78 -2.52 -19.59
C ALA A 221 12.78 -4.07 -19.51
N LEU A 222 13.89 -4.72 -19.89
CA LEU A 222 14.08 -6.16 -19.72
C LEU A 222 14.01 -6.58 -18.24
N ASN A 223 14.62 -5.81 -17.34
CA ASN A 223 14.56 -6.10 -15.91
C ASN A 223 13.13 -5.97 -15.36
N VAL A 224 12.35 -5.01 -15.83
CA VAL A 224 10.92 -4.89 -15.47
C VAL A 224 10.14 -6.11 -15.98
N MET A 225 10.37 -6.55 -17.22
CA MET A 225 9.73 -7.75 -17.75
C MET A 225 10.11 -9.03 -16.97
N ARG A 226 11.38 -9.16 -16.56
CA ARG A 226 11.82 -10.27 -15.69
C ARG A 226 11.11 -10.26 -14.34
N LYS A 227 10.89 -9.07 -13.75
CA LYS A 227 10.10 -8.94 -12.51
C LYS A 227 8.66 -9.39 -12.74
N LYS A 228 8.00 -8.95 -13.81
CA LYS A 228 6.64 -9.40 -14.15
C LYS A 228 6.51 -10.92 -14.30
N VAL A 229 7.50 -11.57 -14.92
CA VAL A 229 7.55 -13.04 -14.97
C VAL A 229 7.74 -13.63 -13.57
N GLY A 230 8.58 -13.03 -12.74
CA GLY A 230 8.73 -13.42 -11.34
C GLY A 230 7.44 -13.26 -10.51
N ASP A 231 6.64 -12.23 -10.82
CA ASP A 231 5.36 -11.93 -10.16
C ASP A 231 4.25 -12.93 -10.52
N LEU A 232 4.46 -13.78 -11.54
CA LEU A 232 3.60 -14.95 -11.79
C LEU A 232 3.72 -16.00 -10.68
N ILE A 233 4.80 -15.97 -9.90
CA ILE A 233 4.93 -16.77 -8.67
C ILE A 233 4.43 -15.92 -7.52
N VAL A 234 3.22 -16.22 -7.06
CA VAL A 234 2.62 -15.51 -5.92
C VAL A 234 3.29 -15.99 -4.64
N ARG A 235 3.82 -15.05 -3.87
CA ARG A 235 4.58 -15.30 -2.63
C ARG A 235 3.88 -14.67 -1.44
N ALA A 236 4.06 -15.26 -0.26
CA ALA A 236 3.54 -14.68 0.98
C ALA A 236 4.24 -13.34 1.30
N PRO A 237 3.50 -12.24 1.52
CA PRO A 237 4.08 -10.93 1.81
C PRO A 237 4.66 -10.83 3.23
N ILE A 238 4.15 -11.65 4.14
CA ILE A 238 4.50 -11.71 5.57
C ILE A 238 4.42 -13.15 6.08
N ASP A 239 4.94 -13.37 7.29
CA ASP A 239 4.73 -14.61 8.03
C ASP A 239 3.29 -14.64 8.58
N GLY A 240 2.61 -15.77 8.44
CA GLY A 240 1.23 -15.90 8.92
C GLY A 240 0.57 -17.19 8.49
N GLN A 241 -0.75 -17.26 8.66
CA GLN A 241 -1.57 -18.36 8.17
C GLN A 241 -2.27 -17.93 6.89
N LEU A 242 -2.17 -18.76 5.86
CA LEU A 242 -2.87 -18.58 4.61
C LEU A 242 -4.34 -18.94 4.81
N THR A 243 -5.26 -18.04 4.48
CA THR A 243 -6.69 -18.24 4.60
C THR A 243 -7.41 -17.78 3.32
N SER A 244 -8.57 -18.37 3.04
CA SER A 244 -9.40 -18.03 1.88
C SER A 244 -8.67 -18.17 0.53
N LEU A 245 -7.76 -19.14 0.42
CA LEU A 245 -7.11 -19.45 -0.86
C LEU A 245 -8.06 -20.26 -1.75
N ASP A 246 -8.88 -19.57 -2.55
CA ASP A 246 -9.86 -20.17 -3.47
C ASP A 246 -9.34 -20.15 -4.92
N VAL A 247 -8.42 -21.08 -5.21
CA VAL A 247 -7.77 -21.20 -6.51
C VAL A 247 -7.57 -22.67 -6.88
N GLU A 248 -8.09 -23.06 -8.04
CA GLU A 248 -7.95 -24.42 -8.57
C GLU A 248 -6.94 -24.49 -9.72
N ILE A 249 -6.23 -25.62 -9.83
CA ILE A 249 -5.28 -25.85 -10.91
C ILE A 249 -6.02 -25.83 -12.25
N GLY A 250 -5.50 -25.07 -13.21
CA GLY A 250 -6.12 -24.86 -14.53
C GLY A 250 -7.09 -23.68 -14.59
N GLN A 251 -7.46 -23.07 -13.46
CA GLN A 251 -8.29 -21.87 -13.44
C GLN A 251 -7.54 -20.67 -14.02
N SER A 252 -8.24 -19.82 -14.78
CA SER A 252 -7.70 -18.55 -15.26
C SER A 252 -8.02 -17.45 -14.25
N LYS A 253 -6.99 -16.67 -13.86
CA LYS A 253 -7.10 -15.55 -12.92
C LYS A 253 -6.73 -14.25 -13.61
N ASN A 254 -7.52 -13.21 -13.36
CA ASN A 254 -7.29 -11.89 -13.92
C ASN A 254 -6.26 -11.10 -13.10
N LYS A 255 -5.66 -10.09 -13.73
CA LYS A 255 -4.80 -9.13 -13.03
C LYS A 255 -5.60 -8.35 -11.99
N GLY A 256 -5.06 -8.25 -10.78
CA GLY A 256 -5.70 -7.61 -9.63
C GLY A 256 -6.78 -8.45 -8.95
N GLU A 257 -7.02 -9.68 -9.43
CA GLU A 257 -7.99 -10.57 -8.78
C GLU A 257 -7.45 -11.05 -7.44
N ARG A 258 -8.32 -11.06 -6.42
CA ARG A 258 -7.97 -11.59 -5.10
C ARG A 258 -7.89 -13.11 -5.16
N LEU A 259 -6.74 -13.64 -4.76
CA LEU A 259 -6.47 -15.07 -4.69
C LEU A 259 -6.65 -15.63 -3.28
N GLY A 260 -6.42 -14.80 -2.25
CA GLY A 260 -6.61 -15.18 -0.85
C GLY A 260 -6.10 -14.10 0.11
N GLN A 261 -5.78 -14.48 1.34
CA GLN A 261 -5.19 -13.57 2.32
C GLN A 261 -4.24 -14.28 3.28
N VAL A 262 -3.33 -13.53 3.91
CA VAL A 262 -2.43 -14.02 4.96
C VAL A 262 -2.74 -13.27 6.25
N ASP A 263 -3.07 -14.04 7.28
CA ASP A 263 -3.47 -13.56 8.60
C ASP A 263 -2.33 -13.70 9.61
N VAL A 264 -2.05 -12.61 10.35
CA VAL A 264 -1.02 -12.59 11.39
C VAL A 264 -1.59 -13.13 12.70
N LEU A 265 -1.04 -14.24 13.17
CA LEU A 265 -1.51 -14.93 14.38
C LEU A 265 -0.84 -14.45 15.68
N SER A 266 0.01 -13.42 15.62
CA SER A 266 0.67 -12.86 16.81
C SER A 266 -0.29 -12.15 17.77
N GLY A 267 -1.54 -11.92 17.36
CA GLY A 267 -2.59 -11.39 18.19
C GLY A 267 -3.93 -11.41 17.48
N TYR A 268 -5.01 -11.43 18.26
CA TYR A 268 -6.38 -11.36 17.77
C TYR A 268 -7.09 -10.16 18.38
N LYS A 269 -8.07 -9.63 17.65
CA LYS A 269 -9.02 -8.63 18.14
C LYS A 269 -10.43 -9.23 18.09
N VAL A 270 -11.25 -8.92 19.08
CA VAL A 270 -12.65 -9.33 19.09
C VAL A 270 -13.48 -8.15 18.61
N ARG A 271 -14.22 -8.33 17.52
CA ARG A 271 -15.22 -7.38 17.06
C ARG A 271 -16.56 -7.78 17.66
N VAL A 272 -17.19 -6.86 18.37
CA VAL A 272 -18.52 -7.05 18.95
C VAL A 272 -19.41 -5.93 18.43
N ASP A 273 -20.57 -6.29 17.90
CA ASP A 273 -21.60 -5.32 17.58
C ASP A 273 -22.44 -5.11 18.85
N VAL A 274 -22.28 -3.95 19.48
CA VAL A 274 -23.01 -3.56 20.69
C VAL A 274 -24.17 -2.67 20.28
N ASP A 275 -25.38 -3.01 20.75
CA ASP A 275 -26.57 -2.20 20.51
C ASP A 275 -26.40 -0.80 21.12
N GLU A 276 -26.77 0.24 20.36
CA GLU A 276 -26.69 1.64 20.75
C GLU A 276 -27.46 1.93 22.04
N HIS A 277 -28.53 1.18 22.33
CA HIS A 277 -29.30 1.28 23.57
C HIS A 277 -28.42 1.17 24.83
N TYR A 278 -27.32 0.40 24.76
CA TYR A 278 -26.41 0.18 25.88
C TYR A 278 -25.18 1.10 25.87
N LEU A 279 -25.09 2.03 24.93
CA LEU A 279 -23.95 2.95 24.77
C LEU A 279 -24.26 4.38 25.26
N SER A 280 -25.51 4.67 25.70
CA SER A 280 -25.94 6.00 26.17
C SER A 280 -25.75 6.21 27.66
#